data_AF-A0A972MGP0-F1
#
_entry.id   AF-A0A972MGP0-F1
#
_cell.length_a   1.000
_cell.length_b   1.000
_cell.length_c   1.000
_cell.angle_alpha   90.00
_cell.angle_beta   90.00
_cell.angle_gamma   90.00
#
_symmetry.space_group_name_H-M   'P 1'
#
loop_
_entity.id
_entity.type
_entity.pdbx_description
1 polymer ?
#
loop_
_entity_poly.entity_id
_entity_poly.type
_entity_poly.pdbx_seq_one_letter_code
_entity_poly.pdbx_strand_id
1 'polypeptide(L)' 'MYVPIVIEQTARGERAYDIYSRLLKERIVFIGAPIDDNVANLVIAQLLFLEAEDPDRDITLYINSPGGIVTA' A
#
# COMPACT_ATOMS: atom_id res chain seq x y z
N MET A 1 -3.78 12.06 -12.42
CA MET A 1 -3.08 12.57 -11.23
C MET A 1 -1.68 11.97 -11.25
N TYR A 2 -0.63 12.79 -11.19
CA TYR A 2 0.75 12.27 -11.16
C TYR A 2 1.06 11.78 -9.74
N VAL A 3 1.45 10.51 -9.61
CA VAL A 3 1.92 9.98 -8.32
C VAL A 3 3.39 10.42 -8.16
N PRO A 4 3.74 11.14 -7.09
CA PRO A 4 5.12 11.56 -6.86
C PRO A 4 6.07 10.37 -6.73
N ILE A 5 7.27 10.52 -7.28
CA ILE A 5 8.36 9.56 -7.14
C ILE A 5 9.29 10.03 -6.03
N VAL A 6 9.64 9.13 -5.12
CA VAL A 6 10.60 9.31 -4.04
C VAL A 6 11.89 8.60 -4.42
N ILE A 7 13.01 9.30 -4.30
CA ILE A 7 14.35 8.76 -4.55
C ILE A 7 15.01 8.48 -3.19
N GLU A 8 15.33 7.21 -2.93
CA GLU A 8 16.04 6.76 -1.75
C GLU A 8 17.51 6.50 -2.10
N GLN A 9 18.43 7.25 -1.48
CA GLN A 9 19.86 7.04 -1.64
C GLN A 9 20.33 5.93 -0.69
N THR A 10 20.91 4.87 -1.26
CA THR A 10 21.52 3.77 -0.50
C THR A 10 23.02 3.72 -0.78
N ALA A 11 23.79 3.04 0.07
CA ALA A 11 25.23 2.84 -0.15
C ALA A 11 25.57 2.11 -1.47
N ARG A 12 24.58 1.49 -2.13
CA ARG A 12 24.71 0.78 -3.42
C ARG A 12 24.13 1.56 -4.61
N GLY A 13 23.67 2.79 -4.41
CA GLY A 13 23.07 3.65 -5.44
C GLY A 13 21.67 4.16 -5.10
N GLU A 14 21.00 4.75 -6.09
CA GLU A 14 19.66 5.34 -5.95
C GLU A 14 18.57 4.32 -6.28
N ARG A 15 17.51 4.27 -5.46
CA ARG A 15 16.30 3.49 -5.72
C ARG A 15 15.11 4.44 -5.78
N ALA A 16 14.40 4.43 -6.91
CA ALA A 16 13.19 5.21 -7.11
C ALA A 16 11.95 4.36 -6.77
N TYR A 17 11.04 4.93 -5.99
CA TYR A 17 9.75 4.35 -5.64
C TYR A 17 8.66 5.37 -5.88
N ASP A 18 7.46 4.95 -6.27
CA ASP A 18 6.31 5.83 -6.06
C ASP A 18 6.01 5.96 -4.56
N ILE A 19 5.30 7.02 -4.18
CA ILE A 19 5.03 7.30 -2.77
C ILE A 19 4.27 6.16 -2.07
N TYR A 20 3.38 5.44 -2.77
CA TYR A 20 2.63 4.33 -2.16
C TYR A 20 3.52 3.11 -1.93
N SER A 21 4.41 2.80 -2.87
CA SER A 21 5.44 1.77 -2.69
C SER A 21 6.36 2.08 -1.49
N ARG A 22 6.69 3.36 -1.27
CA ARG A 22 7.47 3.79 -0.11
C ARG A 22 6.70 3.62 1.21
N LEU A 23 5.40 3.89 1.21
CA LEU A 23 4.51 3.69 2.37
C LEU A 23 4.31 2.20 2.68
N LEU A 24 4.15 1.36 1.66
CA LEU A 24 3.99 -0.09 1.83
C LEU A 24 5.21 -0.71 2.53
N LYS A 25 6.43 -0.24 2.22
CA LYS A 25 7.64 -0.63 2.97
C LYS A 25 7.59 -0.29 4.47
N GLU A 26 6.89 0.79 4.85
CA GLU A 26 6.64 1.13 6.26
C GLU A 26 5.41 0.41 6.83
N ARG A 27 4.84 -0.55 6.10
CA ARG A 27 3.63 -1.29 6.44
C ARG A 27 2.39 -0.42 6.53
N ILE A 28 2.33 0.61 5.68
CA ILE A 28 1.20 1.52 5.56
C ILE A 28 0.43 1.18 4.28
N VAL A 29 -0.84 0.80 4.44
CA VAL A 29 -1.78 0.51 3.34
C VAL A 29 -2.80 1.65 3.26
N PHE A 30 -3.08 2.15 2.06
CA PHE A 30 -3.98 3.29 1.84
C PHE A 30 -5.15 2.90 0.92
N ILE A 31 -6.37 3.06 1.41
CA ILE A 31 -7.60 2.89 0.63
C ILE A 31 -8.17 4.29 0.35
N GLY A 32 -7.85 4.83 -0.82
CA GLY A 32 -8.24 6.19 -1.23
C GLY A 32 -9.35 6.28 -2.28
N ALA A 33 -9.93 5.13 -2.65
CA ALA A 33 -10.89 5.00 -3.74
C ALA A 33 -12.15 4.25 -3.27
N PRO A 34 -13.27 4.34 -4.01
CA PRO A 34 -14.40 3.45 -3.82
C PRO A 34 -13.94 1.98 -3.84
N ILE A 35 -14.52 1.15 -2.97
CA ILE A 35 -14.13 -0.26 -2.85
C ILE A 35 -14.91 -1.07 -3.89
N ASP A 36 -14.23 -1.39 -4.98
CA ASP A 36 -14.64 -2.40 -5.96
C ASP A 36 -13.76 -3.65 -5.84
N ASP A 37 -14.06 -4.69 -6.61
CA ASP A 37 -13.33 -5.96 -6.59
C ASP A 37 -11.83 -5.79 -6.87
N ASN A 38 -11.44 -4.80 -7.69
CA ASN A 38 -10.03 -4.58 -8.00
C ASN A 38 -9.29 -3.98 -6.80
N VAL A 39 -9.89 -2.96 -6.17
CA VAL A 39 -9.33 -2.34 -4.97
C VAL A 39 -9.26 -3.36 -3.83
N ALA A 40 -10.32 -4.15 -3.64
CA ALA A 40 -10.35 -5.20 -2.61
C ALA A 40 -9.24 -6.24 -2.83
N ASN A 41 -9.10 -6.78 -4.06
CA ASN A 41 -8.05 -7.73 -4.39
C ASN A 41 -6.63 -7.15 -4.20
N LEU A 42 -6.42 -5.87 -4.54
CA LEU A 42 -5.12 -5.21 -4.32
C LEU A 42 -4.80 -5.06 -2.83
N VAL A 43 -5.78 -4.66 -2.01
CA VAL A 43 -5.61 -4.54 -0.56
C VAL A 43 -5.32 -5.90 0.06
N ILE A 44 -6.06 -6.95 -0.32
CA ILE A 44 -5.82 -8.32 0.14
C ILE A 44 -4.38 -8.75 -0.20
N ALA A 45 -3.93 -8.53 -1.43
CA ALA A 45 -2.57 -8.85 -1.85
C ALA A 45 -1.51 -8.10 -1.02
N GLN A 46 -1.74 -6.81 -0.72
CA GLN A 46 -0.83 -6.02 0.12
C GLN A 46 -0.78 -6.54 1.57
N LEU A 47 -1.92 -6.92 2.14
CA LEU A 47 -1.97 -7.47 3.50
C LEU A 47 -1.23 -8.80 3.60
N LEU A 48 -1.48 -9.73 2.67
CA LEU A 48 -0.80 -11.03 2.63
C LEU A 48 0.71 -10.87 2.40
N PHE A 49 1.11 -9.91 1.57
CA PHE A 49 2.52 -9.58 1.36
C PHE A 49 3.19 -9.12 2.67
N LEU A 50 2.55 -8.21 3.41
CA LEU A 50 3.09 -7.69 4.68
C LEU A 50 3.11 -8.74 5.79
N GLU A 51 2.08 -9.58 5.88
CA GLU A 51 2.02 -10.71 6.81
C GLU A 51 3.14 -11.72 6.55
N ALA A 52 3.44 -12.01 5.29
CA ALA A 52 4.53 -12.90 4.91
C ALA A 52 5.93 -12.32 5.20
N GLU A 53 6.11 -11.00 5.15
CA GLU A 53 7.38 -10.35 5.50
C GLU A 53 7.66 -10.35 7.00
N ASP A 54 6.65 -10.03 7.80
CA ASP A 54 6.76 -9.95 9.27
C ASP A 54 5.36 -10.07 9.89
N PRO A 55 4.96 -11.27 10.37
CA PRO A 55 3.62 -11.51 10.89
C PRO A 55 3.38 -10.88 12.27
N ASP A 56 4.45 -10.57 13.02
CA ASP A 56 4.36 -10.02 14.38
C ASP A 56 4.29 -8.48 14.39
N ARG A 57 4.58 -7.83 13.26
CA ARG A 57 4.60 -6.37 13.14
C ARG A 57 3.26 -5.83 12.62
N ASP A 58 2.75 -4.81 13.30
CA ASP A 58 1.48 -4.17 12.95
C ASP A 58 1.46 -3.62 11.50
N ILE A 59 0.25 -3.59 10.93
CA ILE A 59 -0.06 -2.94 9.65
C ILE A 59 -0.96 -1.74 9.93
N THR A 60 -0.58 -0.57 9.41
CA THR A 60 -1.39 0.64 9.53
C THR A 60 -2.25 0.83 8.29
N LEU A 61 -3.56 0.80 8.47
CA LEU A 61 -4.53 1.01 7.39
C LEU A 61 -5.14 2.42 7.46
N TYR A 62 -4.90 3.23 6.44
CA TYR A 62 -5.57 4.53 6.27
C TYR A 62 -6.72 4.40 5.27
N ILE A 63 -7.92 4.77 5.70
CA ILE A 63 -9.14 4.66 4.90
C ILE A 63 -9.69 6.05 4.64
N ASN A 64 -9.73 6.42 3.36
CA ASN A 64 -10.43 7.59 2.84
C ASN A 64 -11.25 7.14 1.62
N SER A 65 -12.34 6.43 1.90
CA SER A 65 -13.19 5.83 0.88
C SER A 65 -14.66 6.19 1.14
N PRO A 66 -15.47 6.47 0.11
CA PRO A 66 -16.91 6.63 0.24
C PRO A 66 -17.64 5.29 0.50
N GLY A 67 -16.91 4.19 0.71
CA GLY A 67 -17.44 2.84 0.80
C GLY A 67 -17.39 2.12 -0.54
N GLY A 68 -18.19 1.07 -0.69
CA GLY A 68 -18.19 0.25 -1.88
C GLY A 68 -19.21 -0.88 -1.86
N ILE A 69 -18.91 -1.93 -2.62
CA ILE A 69 -19.79 -3.09 -2.77
C ILE A 69 -19.58 -4.03 -1.58
N VAL A 70 -20.65 -4.45 -0.91
CA VAL A 70 -20.58 -5.29 0.31
C VAL A 70 -19.93 -6.65 0.06
N THR A 71 -19.98 -7.14 -1.18
CA THR A 71 -19.41 -8.42 -1.60
C THR A 71 -17.99 -8.33 -2.18
N ALA A 72 -17.46 -7.12 -2.36
CA ALA A 72 -16.09 -6.93 -2.83
C ALA A 72 -15.07 -7.41 -1.78
#